data_AF-A0A836BGH2-F1
#
_entry.id   AF-A0A836BGH2-F1
#
_cell.length_a   1.000
_cell.length_b   1.000
_cell.length_c   1.000
_cell.angle_alpha   90.00
_cell.angle_beta   90.00
_cell.angle_gamma   90.00
#
_symmetry.space_group_name_H-M   'P 1'
#
loop_
_entity.id
_entity.type
_entity.pdbx_description
1 polymer ?
#
loop_
_entity_poly.entity_id
_entity_poly.type
_entity_poly.pdbx_seq_one_letter_code
_entity_poly.pdbx_strand_id
1 'polypeptide(L)'
;MSAENFDEEGLLKDIQVSELALKITKLSFKWNNYSDPIKEAHVLMSNVRKLSLEISEYEHRMGSKLNEYQRNIIYDSMEDLGKLIPSLKNKIKHYESLENIAD
;
A
#
# COMPACT_ATOMS: atom_id res chain seq x y z
N MET A 1 -8.19 -36.82 7.09
CA MET A 1 -8.23 -35.68 6.16
C MET A 1 -7.84 -34.45 6.96
N SER A 2 -6.63 -33.94 6.77
CA SER A 2 -6.22 -32.66 7.37
C SER A 2 -7.07 -31.57 6.73
N ALA A 3 -7.84 -30.82 7.53
CA ALA A 3 -8.50 -29.62 7.06
C ALA A 3 -7.45 -28.73 6.41
N GLU A 4 -7.68 -28.34 5.16
CA GLU A 4 -6.88 -27.34 4.48
C GLU A 4 -7.05 -26.05 5.29
N ASN A 5 -6.03 -25.68 6.07
CA ASN A 5 -6.08 -24.45 6.86
C ASN A 5 -5.92 -23.29 5.88
N PHE A 6 -7.05 -22.75 5.43
CA PHE A 6 -7.09 -21.54 4.65
C PHE A 6 -6.63 -20.38 5.54
N ASP A 7 -5.65 -19.64 5.04
CA ASP A 7 -5.10 -18.48 5.73
C ASP A 7 -5.93 -17.23 5.42
N GLU A 8 -7.06 -17.13 6.11
CA GLU A 8 -8.00 -16.02 5.95
C GLU A 8 -7.37 -14.67 6.34
N GLU A 9 -6.49 -14.65 7.34
CA GLU A 9 -5.81 -13.42 7.75
C GLU A 9 -4.85 -12.94 6.65
N GLY A 10 -4.07 -13.84 6.05
CA GLY A 10 -3.20 -13.52 4.93
C GLY A 10 -3.97 -12.96 3.73
N LEU A 11 -5.11 -13.57 3.39
CA LEU A 11 -5.99 -13.07 2.32
C LEU A 11 -6.55 -11.68 2.62
N LEU A 12 -6.97 -11.41 3.86
CA LEU A 12 -7.42 -10.08 4.25
C LEU A 12 -6.31 -9.03 4.14
N LYS A 13 -5.07 -9.39 4.48
CA LYS A 13 -3.90 -8.49 4.31
C LYS A 13 -3.65 -8.20 2.84
N ASP A 14 -3.69 -9.20 1.97
CA ASP A 14 -3.54 -9.03 0.52
C ASP A 14 -4.60 -8.08 -0.08
N ILE A 15 -5.86 -8.22 0.34
CA ILE A 15 -6.95 -7.30 -0.03
C ILE A 15 -6.65 -5.88 0.44
N GLN A 16 -6.18 -5.70 1.69
CA GLN A 16 -5.83 -4.38 2.22
C GLN A 16 -4.69 -3.72 1.44
N VAL A 17 -3.69 -4.49 1.00
CA VAL A 17 -2.60 -4.00 0.14
C VAL A 17 -3.14 -3.53 -1.20
N SER A 18 -3.97 -4.37 -1.83
CA SER A 18 -4.62 -4.07 -3.12
C SER A 18 -5.48 -2.81 -3.06
N GLU A 19 -6.26 -2.61 -1.99
CA GLU A 19 -7.06 -1.41 -1.80
C GLU A 19 -6.21 -0.14 -1.68
N LEU A 20 -5.09 -0.20 -0.95
CA LEU A 20 -4.17 0.93 -0.83
C LEU A 20 -3.51 1.25 -2.16
N ALA A 21 -3.11 0.22 -2.92
CA ALA A 21 -2.55 0.40 -4.26
C ALA A 21 -3.53 1.12 -5.18
N LEU A 22 -4.81 0.72 -5.18
CA LEU A 22 -5.87 1.39 -5.94
C LEU A 22 -6.09 2.84 -5.49
N LYS A 23 -6.10 3.11 -4.18
CA LYS A 23 -6.26 4.47 -3.64
C LYS A 23 -5.11 5.39 -4.05
N ILE A 24 -3.86 4.93 -3.94
CA ILE A 24 -2.66 5.70 -4.36
C ILE A 24 -2.70 5.95 -5.87
N THR A 25 -3.03 4.94 -6.65
CA THR A 25 -3.17 5.06 -8.11
C THR A 25 -4.22 6.09 -8.48
N LYS A 26 -5.39 6.04 -7.83
CA LYS A 26 -6.49 6.99 -8.04
C LYS A 26 -6.11 8.42 -7.65
N LEU A 27 -5.44 8.61 -6.51
CA LEU A 27 -4.92 9.93 -6.10
C LEU A 27 -3.93 10.45 -7.14
N SER A 28 -2.99 9.61 -7.57
CA SER A 28 -1.96 10.00 -8.54
C SER A 28 -2.56 10.42 -9.89
N PHE A 29 -3.56 9.70 -10.39
CA PHE A 29 -4.23 10.04 -11.66
C PHE A 29 -5.17 11.23 -11.56
N LYS A 30 -5.91 11.36 -10.45
CA LYS A 30 -6.91 12.41 -10.27
C LYS A 30 -6.40 13.54 -9.37
N TRP A 31 -5.09 13.76 -9.32
CA TRP A 31 -4.42 14.69 -8.39
C TRP A 31 -5.11 16.05 -8.30
N ASN A 32 -5.37 16.69 -9.45
CA ASN A 32 -5.97 18.02 -9.53
C ASN A 32 -7.48 18.05 -9.20
N ASN A 33 -8.12 16.90 -8.99
CA ASN A 33 -9.54 16.80 -8.65
C ASN A 33 -9.76 16.70 -7.13
N TYR A 34 -8.69 16.61 -6.33
CA TYR A 34 -8.77 16.67 -4.88
C TYR A 34 -8.60 18.12 -4.42
N SER A 35 -9.35 18.50 -3.38
CA SER A 35 -9.22 19.83 -2.77
C SER A 35 -7.87 20.02 -2.07
N ASP A 36 -7.30 18.94 -1.54
CA ASP A 36 -5.99 18.93 -0.87
C ASP A 36 -5.27 17.59 -1.12
N PRO A 37 -4.68 17.41 -2.32
CA PRO A 37 -4.03 16.15 -2.69
C PRO A 37 -2.79 15.83 -1.84
N ILE A 38 -2.15 16.84 -1.25
CA ILE A 38 -0.98 16.68 -0.38
C ILE A 38 -1.37 16.03 0.94
N LYS A 39 -2.44 16.52 1.58
CA LYS A 39 -2.97 15.89 2.79
C LYS A 39 -3.43 14.46 2.54
N GLU A 40 -4.10 14.20 1.41
CA GLU A 40 -4.49 12.84 1.02
C GLU A 40 -3.27 11.93 0.83
N ALA A 41 -2.20 12.42 0.19
CA ALA A 41 -0.95 11.67 0.05
C ALA A 41 -0.34 11.31 1.41
N HIS A 42 -0.33 12.24 2.37
CA HIS A 42 0.13 11.96 3.74
C HIS A 42 -0.66 10.86 4.43
N VAL A 43 -2.00 10.90 4.33
CA VAL A 43 -2.88 9.87 4.90
C VAL A 43 -2.57 8.50 4.29
N LEU A 44 -2.46 8.43 2.95
CA LEU A 44 -2.14 7.18 2.27
C LEU A 44 -0.77 6.62 2.67
N MET A 45 0.27 7.47 2.78
CA MET A 45 1.59 7.03 3.24
C MET A 45 1.62 6.61 4.71
N SER A 46 0.77 7.18 5.56
CA SER A 46 0.57 6.68 6.92
C SER A 46 -0.04 5.28 6.92
N ASN A 47 -1.04 5.04 6.07
CA ASN A 47 -1.69 3.74 5.96
C ASN A 47 -0.77 2.66 5.38
N VAL A 48 0.05 2.98 4.38
CA VAL A 48 1.08 2.06 3.85
C VAL A 48 2.04 1.63 4.96
N ARG A 49 2.56 2.58 5.75
CA ARG A 49 3.46 2.27 6.88
C ARG A 49 2.79 1.38 7.92
N LYS A 50 1.54 1.69 8.28
CA LYS A 50 0.78 0.88 9.24
C LYS A 50 0.57 -0.54 8.74
N LEU A 51 0.11 -0.71 7.49
CA LEU A 51 -0.13 -2.03 6.91
C LEU A 51 1.15 -2.85 6.79
N SER A 52 2.27 -2.22 6.42
CA SER A 52 3.57 -2.88 6.38
C SER A 52 3.95 -3.48 7.74
N LEU A 53 3.70 -2.75 8.84
CA LEU A 53 3.96 -3.26 10.19
C LEU A 53 3.03 -4.41 10.55
N GLU A 54 1.73 -4.27 10.26
CA GLU A 54 0.74 -5.33 10.52
C GLU A 54 1.07 -6.63 9.76
N ILE A 55 1.57 -6.52 8.52
CA ILE A 55 2.04 -7.67 7.73
C ILE A 55 3.26 -8.32 8.39
N SER A 56 4.27 -7.55 8.79
CA SER A 56 5.44 -8.10 9.48
C SER A 56 5.08 -8.80 10.79
N GLU A 57 4.13 -8.25 11.56
CA GLU A 57 3.61 -8.88 12.78
C GLU A 57 2.87 -10.19 12.50
N TYR A 58 2.03 -10.20 11.46
CA TYR A 58 1.32 -11.40 11.00
C TYR A 58 2.32 -12.48 10.54
N GLU A 59 3.31 -12.14 9.72
CA GLU A 59 4.34 -13.07 9.25
C GLU A 59 5.13 -13.66 10.42
N HIS A 60 5.49 -12.83 11.40
CA HIS A 60 6.17 -13.26 12.60
C HIS A 60 5.32 -14.25 13.42
N ARG A 61 4.03 -13.95 13.61
CA ARG A 61 3.10 -14.79 14.38
C ARG A 61 2.81 -16.12 13.67
N MET A 62 2.65 -16.09 12.35
CA MET A 62 2.34 -17.29 11.58
C MET A 62 3.57 -18.15 11.37
N GLY A 63 4.75 -17.55 11.20
CA GLY A 63 6.04 -18.25 11.20
C GLY A 63 6.07 -19.41 10.21
N SER A 64 6.34 -20.62 10.68
CA SER A 64 6.39 -21.83 9.84
C SER A 64 5.03 -22.34 9.36
N LYS A 65 3.92 -21.76 9.83
CA LYS A 65 2.57 -22.15 9.39
C LYS A 65 2.22 -21.66 7.98
N LEU A 66 2.89 -20.62 7.50
CA LEU A 66 2.74 -20.15 6.13
C LEU A 66 3.56 -21.01 5.19
N ASN A 67 2.90 -21.56 4.18
CA ASN A 67 3.59 -22.16 3.03
C ASN A 67 4.21 -21.07 2.15
N GLU A 68 5.06 -21.48 1.21
CA GLU A 68 5.77 -20.55 0.32
C GLU A 68 4.80 -19.68 -0.50
N TYR A 69 3.73 -20.27 -1.03
CA TYR A 69 2.73 -19.54 -1.81
C TYR A 69 2.05 -18.42 -1.01
N GLN A 70 1.65 -18.69 0.24
CA GLN A 70 1.02 -17.72 1.13
C GLN A 70 1.95 -16.55 1.46
N ARG A 71 3.25 -16.82 1.67
CA ARG A 71 4.25 -15.76 1.87
C ARG A 71 4.43 -14.91 0.62
N ASN A 72 4.55 -15.57 -0.53
CA ASN A 72 4.86 -14.89 -1.78
C ASN A 72 3.75 -13.93 -2.20
N ILE A 73 2.46 -14.31 -2.05
CA ILE A 73 1.35 -13.40 -2.39
C ILE A 73 1.46 -12.06 -1.68
N ILE A 74 1.66 -12.09 -0.36
CA ILE A 74 1.67 -10.86 0.44
C ILE A 74 2.93 -10.05 0.11
N TYR A 75 4.06 -10.72 -0.10
CA TYR A 75 5.31 -10.07 -0.49
C TYR A 75 5.21 -9.39 -1.87
N ASP A 76 4.69 -10.11 -2.87
CA ASP A 76 4.50 -9.63 -4.24
C ASP A 76 3.55 -8.42 -4.25
N SER A 77 2.43 -8.51 -3.53
CA SER A 77 1.48 -7.40 -3.39
C SER A 77 2.12 -6.17 -2.73
N MET A 78 2.95 -6.37 -1.70
CA MET A 78 3.68 -5.28 -1.04
C MET A 78 4.74 -4.66 -1.95
N GLU A 79 5.42 -5.47 -2.76
CA GLU A 79 6.37 -4.99 -3.77
C GLU A 79 5.66 -4.10 -4.80
N ASP A 80 4.51 -4.55 -5.29
CA ASP A 80 3.70 -3.79 -6.26
C ASP A 80 3.16 -2.49 -5.68
N LEU A 81 2.71 -2.49 -4.42
CA LEU A 81 2.38 -1.27 -3.69
C LEU A 81 3.58 -0.32 -3.59
N GLY A 82 4.77 -0.85 -3.32
CA GLY A 82 6.03 -0.10 -3.26
C GLY A 82 6.36 0.62 -4.57
N LYS A 83 6.08 -0.01 -5.72
CA LYS A 83 6.30 0.58 -7.06
C LYS A 83 5.46 1.84 -7.33
N LEU A 84 4.40 2.08 -6.56
CA LEU A 84 3.55 3.28 -6.69
C LEU A 84 4.13 4.50 -5.97
N ILE A 85 5.00 4.31 -4.97
CA ILE A 85 5.58 5.40 -4.17
C ILE A 85 6.37 6.41 -5.04
N PRO A 86 7.22 5.99 -6.01
CA PRO A 86 7.90 6.93 -6.89
C PRO A 86 6.96 7.82 -7.72
N SER A 87 5.85 7.26 -8.20
CA SER A 87 4.84 8.03 -8.96
C SER A 87 4.22 9.13 -8.09
N LEU A 88 3.84 8.78 -6.86
CA LEU A 88 3.30 9.74 -5.90
C LEU A 88 4.32 10.82 -5.52
N LYS A 89 5.59 10.43 -5.31
CA LYS A 89 6.70 11.37 -5.05
C LYS A 89 6.87 12.37 -6.20
N ASN A 90 6.76 11.92 -7.44
CA ASN A 90 6.85 12.81 -8.61
C ASN A 90 5.70 13.82 -8.62
N LYS A 91 4.46 13.40 -8.32
CA LYS A 91 3.31 14.32 -8.23
C LYS A 91 3.50 15.41 -7.19
N ILE A 92 3.99 15.06 -5.99
CA ILE A 92 4.28 16.01 -4.91
C ILE A 92 5.30 17.06 -5.37
N LYS A 93 6.43 16.64 -5.93
CA LYS A 93 7.48 17.58 -6.41
C LYS A 93 6.97 18.55 -7.46
N HIS A 94 6.15 18.08 -8.40
CA HIS A 94 5.57 18.94 -9.44
C HIS A 94 4.60 19.95 -8.83
N TYR A 95 3.82 19.52 -7.83
CA TYR A 95 2.89 20.39 -7.13
C TYR A 95 3.62 21.50 -6.35
N GLU A 96 4.64 21.16 -5.56
CA GLU A 96 5.49 22.14 -4.84
C GLU A 96 6.13 23.15 -5.82
N SER A 97 6.57 22.69 -6.99
CA SER A 97 7.16 23.57 -8.00
C SER A 97 6.16 24.58 -8.57
N LEU A 98 4.89 24.20 -8.71
CA LEU A 98 3.83 25.08 -9.20
C LEU A 98 3.36 26.08 -8.14
N GLU A 99 3.26 25.65 -6.89
CA GLU A 99 2.90 26.51 -5.75
C GLU A 99 3.94 27.63 -5.58
N ASN A 100 5.24 27.29 -5.63
CA ASN A 100 6.33 28.27 -5.55
C ASN A 100 6.45 29.22 -6.76
N ILE A 101 5.73 28.98 -7.86
CA ILE A 101 5.65 29.89 -9.02
C ILE A 101 4.43 30.83 -8.90
N ALA A 102 3.41 30.44 -8.14
CA ALA A 102 2.17 31.19 -7.97
C ALA A 102 2.24 32.24 -6.85
N ASP A 103 3.23 32.14 -5.96
CA ASP A 103 3.60 33.13 -4.93
C ASP A 103 4.62 34.16 -5.43
#